data_AF-A0A2S7IIX0-F1
#
_entry.id   AF-A0A2S7IIX0-F1
#
_cell.length_a   1.000
_cell.length_b   1.000
_cell.length_c   1.000
_cell.angle_alpha   90.00
_cell.angle_beta   90.00
_cell.angle_gamma   90.00
#
_symmetry.space_group_name_H-M   'P 1'
#
loop_
_entity.id
_entity.type
_entity.pdbx_description
1 polymer ?
#
loop_
_entity_poly.entity_id
_entity_poly.type
_entity_poly.pdbx_seq_one_letter_code
_entity_poly.pdbx_strand_id
1 'polypeptide(L)'
;MIAAALVFLILASYAGILFTIQRRTAHDWACPKCHRTAHLERLSRPEWMKKLAGFLPLKYIRCRFCQQTFFLPLTVKNPLSNTPSEEEILD
;
A
#
# COMPACT_ATOMS: atom_id res chain seq x y z
N MET A 1 -35.42 5.15 -11.11
CA MET A 1 -35.03 4.59 -9.80
C MET A 1 -33.92 3.55 -9.89
N ILE A 2 -34.00 2.58 -10.81
CA ILE A 2 -32.99 1.50 -10.96
C ILE A 2 -31.59 2.05 -11.28
N ALA A 3 -31.47 3.01 -12.21
CA ALA A 3 -30.17 3.61 -12.56
C ALA A 3 -29.48 4.29 -11.36
N ALA A 4 -30.24 5.03 -10.53
CA ALA A 4 -29.70 5.66 -9.33
C ALA A 4 -29.23 4.62 -8.29
N ALA A 5 -29.96 3.52 -8.14
CA ALA A 5 -29.56 2.41 -7.27
C ALA A 5 -28.27 1.73 -7.75
N LEU A 6 -28.10 1.53 -9.06
CA LEU A 6 -26.87 0.97 -9.63
C LEU A 6 -25.67 1.88 -9.41
N VAL A 7 -25.83 3.18 -9.63
CA VAL A 7 -24.77 4.18 -9.36
C VAL A 7 -24.38 4.16 -7.89
N PHE A 8 -25.35 4.10 -6.98
CA PHE A 8 -25.09 4.03 -5.54
C PHE A 8 -24.33 2.76 -5.16
N LEU A 9 -24.70 1.59 -5.70
CA LEU A 9 -23.99 0.33 -5.44
C LEU A 9 -22.55 0.37 -5.96
N ILE A 10 -22.31 0.94 -7.13
CA ILE A 10 -20.96 1.12 -7.68
C ILE A 10 -20.13 2.01 -6.75
N LEU A 11 -20.64 3.17 -6.35
CA LEU A 11 -19.95 4.08 -5.44
C LEU A 11 -19.66 3.43 -4.08
N ALA A 12 -20.64 2.73 -3.49
CA ALA A 12 -20.47 2.03 -2.23
C ALA A 12 -19.42 0.93 -2.31
N SER A 13 -19.42 0.14 -3.40
CA SER A 13 -18.41 -0.89 -3.62
C SER A 13 -17.01 -0.31 -3.79
N TYR A 14 -16.88 0.79 -4.53
CA TYR A 14 -15.60 1.49 -4.71
C TYR A 14 -15.08 2.09 -3.40
N ALA A 15 -15.95 2.73 -2.62
CA ALA A 15 -15.62 3.24 -1.28
C ALA A 15 -15.19 2.10 -0.35
N GLY A 16 -15.87 0.95 -0.40
CA GLY A 16 -15.47 -0.25 0.33
C GLY A 16 -14.07 -0.73 -0.04
N ILE A 17 -13.74 -0.77 -1.33
CA ILE A 17 -12.39 -1.13 -1.80
C ILE A 17 -11.35 -0.14 -1.25
N LEU A 18 -11.57 1.17 -1.39
CA LEU A 18 -10.65 2.18 -0.85
C LEU A 18 -10.48 2.04 0.67
N PHE A 19 -11.56 1.78 1.41
CA PHE A 19 -11.51 1.55 2.85
C PHE A 19 -10.69 0.31 3.22
N THR A 20 -10.83 -0.80 2.47
CA THR A 20 -10.00 -1.99 2.69
C THR A 20 -8.52 -1.74 2.41
N ILE A 21 -8.20 -0.94 1.38
CA ILE A 21 -6.83 -0.54 1.07
C ILE A 21 -6.26 0.30 2.23
N GLN A 22 -7.02 1.29 2.71
CA GLN A 22 -6.61 2.11 3.85
C GLN A 22 -6.32 1.27 5.09
N ARG A 23 -7.22 0.34 5.46
CA ARG A 23 -6.99 -0.56 6.61
C ARG A 23 -5.77 -1.48 6.45
N ARG A 24 -5.41 -1.81 5.21
CA ARG A 24 -4.21 -2.61 4.91
C ARG A 24 -2.98 -1.74 4.69
N THR A 25 -3.09 -0.42 4.77
CA THR A 25 -1.97 0.50 4.64
C THR A 25 -1.32 0.67 6.00
N ALA A 26 -0.04 0.31 6.12
CA ALA A 26 0.76 0.63 7.28
C ALA A 26 1.27 2.08 7.17
N HIS A 27 1.34 2.78 8.29
CA HIS A 27 1.84 4.16 8.35
C HIS A 27 3.35 4.22 8.62
N ASP A 28 3.91 3.16 9.19
CA ASP A 28 5.33 3.05 9.52
C ASP A 28 5.98 1.88 8.76
N TRP A 29 7.31 1.87 8.69
CA TRP A 29 8.09 0.76 8.15
C TRP A 29 8.10 -0.45 9.11
N ALA A 30 6.91 -0.97 9.42
CA ALA A 30 6.71 -2.11 10.32
C ALA A 30 5.54 -2.96 9.83
N CYS A 31 5.61 -4.27 10.05
CA CYS A 31 4.48 -5.14 9.75
C CYS A 31 3.29 -4.83 10.69
N PRO A 32 2.08 -4.55 10.18
CA PRO A 32 0.93 -4.21 11.03
C PRO A 32 0.41 -5.38 11.88
N LYS A 33 0.86 -6.61 11.62
CA LYS A 33 0.43 -7.82 12.33
C LYS A 33 1.42 -8.26 13.41
N CYS A 34 2.71 -8.30 13.10
CA CYS A 34 3.74 -8.77 14.02
C CYS A 34 4.69 -7.67 14.51
N HIS A 35 4.47 -6.42 14.09
CA HIS A 35 5.25 -5.23 14.43
C HIS A 35 6.77 -5.32 14.16
N ARG A 36 7.21 -6.35 13.41
CA ARG A 36 8.60 -6.47 12.98
C ARG A 36 8.89 -5.51 11.84
N THR A 37 10.04 -4.86 11.94
CA THR A 37 10.59 -3.94 10.93
C THR A 37 11.57 -4.64 9.98
N ALA A 38 12.11 -5.80 10.39
CA ALA A 38 13.01 -6.63 9.60
C ALA A 38 12.27 -7.61 8.67
N HIS A 39 12.96 -8.05 7.61
CA HIS A 39 12.46 -9.03 6.63
C HIS A 39 11.16 -8.62 5.90
N LEU A 40 11.02 -7.32 5.63
CA LEU A 40 9.99 -6.78 4.77
C LEU A 40 10.45 -6.82 3.31
N GLU A 41 9.76 -7.60 2.49
CA GLU A 41 10.06 -7.79 1.08
C GLU A 41 9.09 -6.99 0.21
N ARG A 42 9.62 -6.25 -0.75
CA ARG A 42 8.80 -5.53 -1.73
C ARG A 42 8.32 -6.48 -2.82
N LEU A 43 7.00 -6.53 -3.02
CA LEU A 43 6.38 -7.26 -4.13
C LEU A 43 5.87 -6.30 -5.20
N SER A 44 5.64 -6.84 -6.39
CA SER A 44 4.88 -6.16 -7.43
C SER A 44 3.44 -5.96 -6.96
N ARG A 45 2.87 -4.78 -7.28
CA ARG A 45 1.46 -4.52 -7.02
C ARG A 45 0.60 -5.52 -7.82
N PRO A 46 -0.46 -6.09 -7.25
CA PRO A 46 -1.35 -6.98 -7.98
C PRO A 46 -2.06 -6.23 -9.12
N GLU A 47 -2.39 -6.93 -10.21
CA GLU A 47 -2.90 -6.30 -11.44
C GLU A 47 -4.20 -5.53 -11.24
N TRP A 48 -5.13 -6.09 -10.44
CA TRP A 48 -6.38 -5.41 -10.11
C TRP A 48 -6.15 -4.06 -9.42
N MET A 49 -5.14 -3.98 -8.55
CA MET A 49 -4.78 -2.75 -7.84
C MET A 49 -4.17 -1.73 -8.80
N LYS A 50 -3.38 -2.17 -9.79
CA LYS A 50 -2.86 -1.28 -10.84
C LYS A 50 -3.98 -0.69 -11.68
N LYS A 51 -5.00 -1.49 -12.02
CA LYS A 51 -6.16 -1.06 -12.84
C LYS A 51 -7.11 -0.13 -12.08
N LEU A 52 -7.43 -0.45 -10.83
CA LEU A 52 -8.44 0.27 -10.05
C LEU A 52 -7.87 1.45 -9.25
N ALA A 53 -6.64 1.35 -8.78
CA ALA A 53 -6.04 2.31 -7.86
C ALA A 53 -4.54 2.52 -8.13
N GLY A 54 -4.12 2.40 -9.41
CA GLY A 54 -2.72 2.53 -9.83
C GLY A 54 -2.13 3.91 -9.51
N PHE A 55 -2.98 4.94 -9.49
CA PHE A 55 -2.62 6.31 -9.12
C PHE A 55 -2.21 6.48 -7.66
N LEU A 56 -2.54 5.52 -6.77
CA LEU A 56 -2.17 5.63 -5.36
C LEU A 56 -0.65 5.41 -5.19
N PRO A 57 0.05 6.30 -4.47
CA PRO A 57 1.49 6.19 -4.22
C PRO A 57 1.80 5.16 -3.12
N LEU A 58 1.50 3.87 -3.36
CA LEU A 58 1.64 2.77 -2.41
C LEU A 58 2.67 1.71 -2.86
N LYS A 59 3.52 1.22 -1.97
CA LYS A 59 4.36 0.03 -2.13
C LYS A 59 3.56 -1.17 -1.65
N TYR A 60 3.69 -2.31 -2.32
CA TYR A 60 3.11 -3.56 -1.84
C TYR A 60 4.21 -4.38 -1.18
N ILE A 61 4.05 -4.69 0.11
CA ILE A 61 5.08 -5.29 0.95
C ILE A 61 4.54 -6.60 1.52
N ARG A 62 5.41 -7.61 1.64
CA ARG A 62 5.16 -8.86 2.37
C ARG A 62 6.16 -8.97 3.51
N CYS A 63 5.66 -9.27 4.70
CA CYS A 63 6.52 -9.68 5.81
C CYS A 63 6.89 -11.16 5.63
N ARG A 64 8.17 -11.50 5.48
CA ARG A 64 8.60 -12.91 5.36
C ARG A 64 8.41 -13.72 6.65
N PHE A 65 8.30 -13.06 7.79
CA PHE A 65 8.11 -13.75 9.08
C PHE A 65 6.67 -14.28 9.24
N CYS A 66 5.67 -13.40 9.14
CA CYS A 66 4.26 -13.77 9.32
C CYS A 66 3.50 -14.00 8.01
N GLN A 67 4.19 -13.86 6.88
CA GLN A 67 3.66 -13.97 5.51
C GLN A 67 2.54 -12.98 5.16
N GLN A 68 2.27 -12.01 6.04
CA GLN A 68 1.25 -10.98 5.84
C GLN A 68 1.69 -9.98 4.77
N THR A 69 0.79 -9.67 3.84
CA THR A 69 0.95 -8.61 2.86
C THR A 69 0.21 -7.35 3.28
N PHE A 70 0.79 -6.19 3.01
CA PHE A 70 0.23 -4.87 3.34
C PHE A 70 0.71 -3.81 2.35
N PHE A 71 0.05 -2.67 2.35
CA PHE A 71 0.45 -1.50 1.55
C PHE A 71 1.25 -0.53 2.40
N LEU A 72 2.18 0.18 1.80
CA LEU A 72 3.00 1.17 2.49
C LEU A 72 3.12 2.44 1.63
N PRO A 73 2.85 3.64 2.14
CA PRO A 73 3.01 4.86 1.35
C PRO A 73 4.44 5.02 0.81
N LEU A 74 4.57 5.60 -0.39
CA LEU A 74 5.89 5.87 -1.00
C LEU A 74 6.75 6.78 -0.10
N THR A 75 6.09 7.68 0.66
CA THR A 75 6.69 8.61 1.61
C THR A 75 7.42 7.91 2.76
N VAL A 76 7.00 6.70 3.13
CA VAL A 76 7.68 5.93 4.18
C VAL A 76 8.99 5.38 3.62
N LYS A 77 10.10 5.89 4.17
CA LYS A 77 11.47 5.47 3.85
C LYS A 77 11.82 4.17 4.57
N ASN A 78 12.62 3.33 3.94
CA ASN A 78 13.16 2.13 4.57
C ASN A 78 14.39 2.53 5.40
N PRO A 79 14.40 2.36 6.72
CA PRO A 79 15.57 2.70 7.54
C PRO A 79 16.81 1.83 7.21
N LEU A 80 16.64 0.71 6.50
CA LEU A 80 17.70 -0.20 6.11
C LEU A 80 18.14 -0.06 4.65
N SER A 81 17.53 0.84 3.86
CA SER A 81 18.03 1.09 2.51
C SER A 81 19.24 2.02 2.61
N ASN A 82 20.45 1.46 2.51
CA ASN A 82 21.71 2.18 2.32
C ASN A 82 21.81 2.79 0.91
N THR A 83 20.73 3.37 0.40
CA THR A 83 20.76 4.18 -0.81
C THR A 83 20.91 5.62 -0.37
N PRO A 84 22.00 6.32 -0.74
CA PRO A 84 22.12 7.75 -0.44
C PRO A 84 20.91 8.45 -1.03
N SER A 85 20.27 9.30 -0.22
CA SER A 85 19.19 10.17 -0.67
C SER A 85 19.68 11.00 -1.84
N GLU A 86 18.91 11.09 -2.92
CA GLU A 86 19.18 11.94 -4.12
C GLU A 86 19.44 13.42 -3.80
N GLU A 87 19.29 13.86 -2.54
CA GLU A 87 19.67 15.18 -2.04
C GLU A 87 21.20 15.38 -1.87
N GLU A 88 22.01 14.31 -1.90
CA GLU A 88 23.47 14.38 -1.72
C GLU A 88 24.26 14.43 -3.06
N ILE A 89 23.59 14.75 -4.17
CA ILE A 89 24.20 14.84 -5.51
C ILE A 89 24.40 16.31 -5.94
N LEU A 90 24.00 17.28 -5.11
CA LEU A 90 24.07 18.71 -5.44
C LEU A 90 24.87 19.55 -4.43
N ASP A 91 25.96 19.00 -3.89
CA ASP A 91 27.02 19.74 -3.19
C ASP A 91 28.39 19.43 -3.82
#